data_AF-A0A8T3BH38-F1
#
_entry.id   AF-A0A8T3BH38-F1
#
_cell.length_a   1.000
_cell.length_b   1.000
_cell.length_c   1.000
_cell.angle_alpha   90.00
_cell.angle_beta   90.00
_cell.angle_gamma   90.00
#
_symmetry.space_group_name_H-M   'P 1'
#
loop_
_entity.id
_entity.type
_entity.pdbx_description
1 polymer ?
#
loop_
_entity_poly.entity_id
_entity_poly.type
_entity_poly.pdbx_seq_one_letter_code
_entity_poly.pdbx_strand_id
1 'polypeptide(L)'
;MQEGTLMEYSEQFEYLANRMDRLPEFVLEGNFMKGLKPKVRAAIRVMRHRDLGEFMELAQLLEDQRHLEKGVGGSSSGGSYRMTTTFLAPKEPTPSTLRETSKEKTVGGRPGDNFKKLTEIELQEKRAKEICFRCDEWYTPNSSGSYRL
;
A
#
# COMPACT_ATOMS: atom_id res chain seq x y z
N MET A 1 -9.21 30.86 3.07
CA MET A 1 -8.64 29.51 2.78
C MET A 1 -8.85 28.64 4.01
N GLN A 2 -8.78 27.32 3.90
CA GLN A 2 -8.90 26.41 5.04
C GLN A 2 -7.69 26.55 5.98
N GLU A 3 -7.88 27.22 7.12
CA GLU A 3 -6.84 27.40 8.15
C GLU A 3 -6.93 26.36 9.28
N GLY A 4 -8.16 25.99 9.66
CA GLY A 4 -8.46 25.01 10.72
C GLY A 4 -8.88 23.64 10.19
N THR A 5 -9.88 23.06 10.85
CA THR A 5 -10.55 21.84 10.39
C THR A 5 -11.36 22.12 9.13
N LEU A 6 -11.66 21.09 8.34
CA LEU A 6 -12.50 21.23 7.17
C LEU A 6 -13.93 21.60 7.56
N MET A 7 -14.45 21.02 8.65
CA MET A 7 -15.77 21.34 9.19
C MET A 7 -15.94 22.85 9.45
N GLU A 8 -15.01 23.47 10.17
CA GLU A 8 -15.03 24.93 10.41
C GLU A 8 -14.98 25.73 9.11
N TYR A 9 -14.20 25.26 8.13
CA TYR A 9 -14.12 25.91 6.82
C TYR A 9 -15.43 25.77 6.03
N SER A 10 -16.07 24.60 6.06
CA SER A 10 -17.35 24.32 5.43
C SER A 10 -18.46 25.22 6.00
N GLU A 11 -18.56 25.33 7.32
CA GLU A 11 -19.53 26.20 7.98
C GLU A 11 -19.35 27.68 7.61
N GLN A 12 -18.10 28.16 7.62
CA GLN A 12 -17.79 29.53 7.19
C GLN A 12 -18.11 29.76 5.71
N PHE A 13 -17.82 28.77 4.87
CA PHE A 13 -18.12 28.86 3.45
C PHE A 13 -19.63 28.92 3.19
N GLU A 14 -20.42 28.05 3.82
CA GLU A 14 -21.89 28.06 3.72
C GLU A 14 -22.48 29.38 4.20
N TYR A 15 -22.00 29.90 5.33
CA TYR A 15 -22.42 31.20 5.85
C TYR A 15 -22.20 32.33 4.83
N LEU A 16 -21.06 32.32 4.14
CA LEU A 16 -20.74 33.30 3.10
C LEU A 16 -21.53 33.06 1.81
N ALA A 17 -21.69 31.79 1.40
CA ALA A 17 -22.42 31.40 0.21
C ALA A 17 -23.91 31.80 0.32
N ASN A 18 -24.52 31.60 1.48
CA ASN A 18 -25.91 31.98 1.76
C ASN A 18 -26.16 33.49 1.70
N ARG A 19 -25.12 34.33 1.85
CA ARG A 19 -25.22 35.78 1.69
C ARG A 19 -25.04 36.24 0.25
N MET A 20 -24.52 35.37 -0.62
CA MET A 20 -24.34 35.66 -2.03
C MET A 20 -25.53 35.11 -2.82
N ASP A 21 -26.56 35.93 -2.98
CA ASP A 21 -27.70 35.57 -3.83
C ASP A 21 -27.25 35.34 -5.29
N ARG A 22 -27.71 34.24 -5.88
CA ARG A 22 -27.64 33.91 -7.31
C ARG A 22 -26.27 33.50 -7.89
N LEU A 23 -25.37 32.91 -7.10
CA LEU A 23 -24.21 32.24 -7.70
C LEU A 23 -24.59 30.83 -8.20
N PRO A 24 -24.21 30.45 -9.43
CA PRO A 24 -24.41 29.09 -9.90
C PRO A 24 -23.49 28.14 -9.13
N GLU A 25 -23.96 26.93 -8.91
CA GLU A 25 -23.32 25.93 -8.04
C GLU A 25 -21.87 25.61 -8.44
N PHE A 26 -21.59 25.49 -9.74
CA PHE A 26 -20.23 25.23 -10.23
C PHE A 26 -19.22 26.33 -9.83
N VAL A 27 -19.68 27.57 -9.63
CA VAL A 27 -18.84 28.68 -9.15
C VAL A 27 -18.56 28.53 -7.66
N LEU A 28 -19.57 28.15 -6.87
CA LEU A 28 -19.41 27.86 -5.45
C LEU A 28 -18.44 26.69 -5.25
N GLU A 29 -18.61 25.61 -6.01
CA GLU A 29 -17.73 24.45 -5.98
C GLU A 29 -16.29 24.83 -6.36
N GLY A 30 -16.10 25.58 -7.44
CA GLY A 30 -14.77 26.06 -7.85
C GLY A 30 -14.10 26.95 -6.80
N ASN A 31 -14.87 27.77 -6.09
CA ASN A 31 -14.37 28.61 -5.00
C ASN A 31 -14.04 27.79 -3.74
N PHE A 32 -14.91 26.85 -3.39
CA PHE A 32 -14.70 25.94 -2.27
C PHE A 32 -13.44 25.09 -2.50
N MET A 33 -13.28 24.49 -3.69
CA MET A 33 -12.09 23.72 -4.07
C MET A 33 -10.81 24.56 -3.96
N LYS A 34 -10.82 25.84 -4.34
CA LYS A 34 -9.64 26.73 -4.22
C LYS A 34 -9.23 26.95 -2.77
N GLY A 35 -10.20 26.99 -1.85
CA GLY A 35 -9.94 27.19 -0.43
C GLY A 35 -9.46 25.94 0.32
N LEU A 36 -9.64 24.74 -0.24
CA LEU A 36 -9.19 23.48 0.36
C LEU A 36 -7.67 23.38 0.52
N LYS A 37 -7.22 22.65 1.55
CA LYS A 37 -5.82 22.20 1.69
C LYS A 37 -5.37 21.44 0.43
N PRO A 38 -4.13 21.66 -0.06
CA PRO A 38 -3.64 21.04 -1.30
C PRO A 38 -3.76 19.52 -1.36
N LYS A 39 -3.58 18.84 -0.22
CA LYS A 39 -3.67 17.37 -0.13
C LYS A 39 -5.10 16.86 -0.37
N VAL A 40 -6.10 17.49 0.26
CA VAL A 40 -7.52 17.16 0.05
C VAL A 40 -7.94 17.50 -1.38
N ARG A 41 -7.52 18.69 -1.85
CA ARG A 41 -7.79 19.15 -3.22
C ARG A 41 -7.25 18.20 -4.30
N ALA A 42 -6.09 17.59 -4.09
CA ALA A 42 -5.52 16.64 -5.04
C ALA A 42 -6.35 15.34 -5.11
N ALA A 43 -6.82 14.85 -3.97
CA ALA A 43 -7.63 13.62 -3.90
C ALA A 43 -9.02 13.82 -4.49
N ILE A 44 -9.69 14.93 -4.19
CA ILE A 44 -11.05 15.16 -4.71
C ILE A 44 -11.07 15.38 -6.23
N ARG A 45 -9.98 15.88 -6.82
CA ARG A 45 -9.84 16.07 -8.29
C ARG A 45 -9.97 14.80 -9.11
N VAL A 46 -9.68 13.63 -8.53
CA VAL A 46 -9.80 12.34 -9.22
C VAL A 46 -11.15 11.66 -8.94
N MET A 47 -11.96 12.24 -8.05
CA MET A 47 -13.28 11.75 -7.71
C MET A 47 -14.34 12.45 -8.57
N ARG A 48 -15.49 11.79 -8.72
CA ARG A 48 -16.68 12.42 -9.31
C ARG A 48 -17.67 12.71 -8.21
N HIS A 49 -18.19 13.92 -8.22
CA HIS A 49 -19.27 14.42 -7.38
C HIS A 49 -20.32 15.09 -8.30
N ARG A 50 -21.57 15.09 -7.88
CA ARG A 50 -22.72 15.59 -8.64
C ARG A 50 -23.05 17.04 -8.30
N ASP A 51 -22.88 17.39 -7.04
CA ASP A 51 -23.26 18.67 -6.46
C ASP A 51 -22.26 19.10 -5.38
N LEU A 52 -22.42 20.34 -4.89
CA LEU A 52 -21.56 20.94 -3.88
C LEU A 52 -21.66 20.20 -2.54
N GLY A 53 -22.83 19.68 -2.19
CA GLY A 53 -23.02 18.93 -0.95
C GLY A 53 -22.19 17.64 -0.94
N GLU A 54 -22.28 16.85 -2.01
CA GLU A 54 -21.47 15.65 -2.20
C GLU A 54 -19.97 15.99 -2.23
N PHE A 55 -19.59 17.10 -2.84
CA PHE A 55 -18.21 17.59 -2.81
C PHE A 55 -17.72 17.84 -1.38
N MET A 56 -18.51 18.53 -0.56
CA MET A 56 -18.17 18.87 0.82
C MET A 56 -18.07 17.62 1.70
N GLU A 57 -18.98 16.67 1.52
CA GLU A 57 -18.96 15.37 2.23
C GLU A 57 -17.72 14.55 1.86
N LEU A 58 -17.40 14.43 0.56
CA LEU A 58 -16.20 13.75 0.09
C LEU A 58 -14.93 14.39 0.64
N ALA A 59 -14.88 15.73 0.67
CA ALA A 59 -13.74 16.44 1.23
C ALA A 59 -13.56 16.12 2.72
N GLN A 60 -14.65 16.00 3.48
CA GLN A 60 -14.61 15.63 4.90
C GLN A 60 -14.11 14.21 5.10
N LEU A 61 -14.63 13.25 4.34
CA LEU A 61 -14.16 11.86 4.38
C LEU A 61 -12.65 11.74 4.10
N LEU A 62 -12.14 12.49 3.13
CA LEU A 62 -10.72 12.53 2.79
C LEU A 62 -9.85 13.16 3.89
N GLU A 63 -10.39 14.13 4.63
CA GLU A 63 -9.71 14.68 5.79
C GLU A 63 -9.64 13.64 6.91
N ASP A 64 -10.75 12.99 7.24
CA ASP A 64 -10.85 12.01 8.32
C ASP A 64 -9.96 10.78 8.05
N GLN A 65 -9.99 10.23 6.83
CA GLN A 65 -9.12 9.11 6.44
C GLN A 65 -7.64 9.45 6.67
N ARG A 66 -7.22 10.66 6.33
CA ARG A 66 -5.85 11.11 6.53
C ARG A 66 -5.50 11.30 8.01
N HIS A 67 -6.46 11.71 8.84
CA HIS A 67 -6.26 11.79 10.29
C HIS A 67 -6.07 10.40 10.90
N LEU A 68 -6.80 9.39 10.42
CA LEU A 68 -6.63 7.99 10.81
C LEU A 68 -5.25 7.44 10.41
N GLU A 69 -4.81 7.66 9.17
CA GLU A 69 -3.48 7.23 8.69
C GLU A 69 -2.33 7.83 9.52
N LYS A 70 -2.46 9.11 9.92
CA LYS A 70 -1.49 9.76 10.80
C LYS A 70 -1.50 9.21 12.22
N GLY A 71 -2.67 8.77 12.73
CA GLY A 71 -2.82 8.21 14.07
C GLY A 71 -2.23 6.80 14.22
N VAL A 72 -2.15 6.03 13.13
CA VAL A 72 -1.66 4.64 13.13
C VAL A 72 -0.20 4.54 12.65
N GLY A 73 0.32 5.57 11.96
CA GLY A 73 1.49 5.46 11.10
C GLY A 73 2.75 6.25 11.49
N GLY A 74 2.89 6.73 12.72
CA GLY A 74 4.15 7.37 13.19
C GLY A 74 5.38 6.45 13.16
N SER A 75 5.19 5.15 12.98
CA SER A 75 6.24 4.13 12.93
C SER A 75 6.01 3.14 11.80
N SER A 76 5.71 3.62 10.59
CA SER A 76 6.03 2.82 9.40
C SER A 76 7.40 3.30 8.94
N SER A 77 8.44 2.71 9.52
CA SER A 77 9.75 2.62 8.90
C SER A 77 9.54 2.06 7.50
N GLY A 78 9.37 2.96 6.53
CA GLY A 78 9.43 2.63 5.12
C GLY A 78 10.72 1.84 4.97
N GLY A 79 10.57 0.56 4.67
CA GLY A 79 11.66 -0.38 4.52
C GLY A 79 12.61 0.17 3.50
N SER A 80 13.65 0.85 3.98
CA SER A 80 14.83 1.16 3.21
C SER A 80 15.42 -0.21 2.92
N TYR A 81 15.17 -0.72 1.71
CA TYR A 81 15.98 -1.77 1.13
C TYR A 81 17.40 -1.18 0.96
N ARG A 82 18.12 -1.06 2.07
CA ARG A 82 19.57 -0.93 2.02
C ARG A 82 20.08 -2.28 1.55
N MET A 83 20.21 -2.41 0.24
CA MET A 83 20.98 -3.46 -0.40
C MET A 83 22.44 -3.24 0.04
N THR A 84 22.86 -3.87 1.14
CA THR A 84 24.28 -3.97 1.45
C THR A 84 24.88 -4.94 0.45
N THR A 85 25.42 -4.40 -0.64
CA THR A 85 26.20 -5.16 -1.61
C THR A 85 27.56 -5.46 -0.98
N THR A 86 27.65 -6.49 -0.16
CA THR A 86 28.94 -7.02 0.26
C THR A 86 29.52 -7.76 -0.94
N PHE A 87 30.27 -7.06 -1.78
CA PHE A 87 31.15 -7.70 -2.75
C PHE A 87 32.24 -8.43 -1.97
N LEU A 88 32.01 -9.72 -1.71
CA LEU A 88 33.06 -10.62 -1.23
C LEU A 88 33.95 -10.99 -2.42
N ALA A 89 35.17 -10.47 -2.38
CA ALA A 89 36.24 -10.83 -3.31
C ALA A 89 36.65 -12.31 -3.13
N PRO A 90 37.10 -13.01 -4.20
CA PRO A 90 37.25 -14.47 -4.18
C PRO A 90 38.57 -14.95 -3.57
N LYS A 91 38.43 -16.00 -2.74
CA LYS A 91 39.28 -17.19 -2.49
C LYS A 91 40.81 -17.08 -2.58
N GLU A 92 41.44 -17.50 -1.48
CA GLU A 92 42.68 -18.30 -1.45
C GLU A 92 42.49 -19.47 -0.45
N PRO A 93 42.99 -20.70 -0.73
CA PRO A 93 42.72 -21.88 0.09
C PRO A 93 43.89 -22.22 1.04
N THR A 94 43.60 -22.42 2.33
CA THR A 94 44.51 -23.12 3.24
C THR A 94 43.74 -24.15 4.10
N PRO A 95 44.25 -25.38 4.26
CA PRO A 95 43.55 -26.45 4.96
C PRO A 95 44.06 -26.60 6.40
N SER A 96 43.15 -26.64 7.38
CA SER A 96 43.43 -27.34 8.65
C SER A 96 42.21 -27.45 9.57
N THR A 97 41.93 -28.71 9.95
CA THR A 97 41.43 -29.19 11.25
C THR A 97 40.05 -28.80 11.81
N LEU A 98 39.20 -29.83 11.90
CA LEU A 98 38.48 -30.33 13.09
C LEU A 98 37.92 -29.29 14.09
N ARG A 99 36.58 -29.18 14.19
CA ARG A 99 35.74 -29.73 15.29
C ARG A 99 34.36 -29.06 15.31
N GLU A 100 33.35 -29.93 15.28
CA GLU A 100 32.20 -30.01 16.20
C GLU A 100 31.71 -28.71 16.90
N THR A 101 30.45 -28.35 16.69
CA THR A 101 29.37 -28.39 17.71
C THR A 101 28.20 -27.48 17.36
N SER A 102 26.99 -28.02 17.50
CA SER A 102 25.73 -27.32 17.87
C SER A 102 25.21 -26.23 16.90
N LYS A 103 23.93 -26.01 16.66
CA LYS A 103 22.78 -26.13 17.56
C LYS A 103 21.53 -25.96 16.70
N GLU A 104 20.60 -26.88 16.86
CA GLU A 104 19.22 -26.76 16.40
C GLU A 104 18.59 -25.47 16.93
N LYS A 105 17.95 -24.70 16.03
CA LYS A 105 16.91 -23.74 16.39
C LYS A 105 15.80 -23.77 15.34
N THR A 106 14.84 -24.63 15.59
CA THR A 106 13.45 -24.46 15.16
C THR A 106 12.92 -23.14 15.72
N VAL A 107 12.54 -22.20 14.86
CA VAL A 107 11.69 -21.05 15.20
C VAL A 107 10.59 -20.96 14.15
N GLY A 108 9.36 -20.98 14.66
CA GLY A 108 8.13 -21.25 13.94
C GLY A 108 7.79 -20.27 12.81
N GLY A 109 7.36 -20.84 11.69
CA GLY A 109 6.66 -20.14 10.62
C GLY A 109 5.17 -20.02 10.93
N ARG A 110 4.60 -18.85 10.66
CA ARG A 110 3.14 -18.62 10.62
C ARG A 110 2.49 -19.51 9.54
N PRO A 111 1.24 -19.95 9.74
CA PRO A 111 0.55 -20.81 8.78
C PRO A 111 0.12 -19.96 7.58
N GLY A 112 0.81 -20.08 6.45
CA GLY A 112 0.36 -19.44 5.21
C GLY A 112 1.40 -19.29 4.11
N ASP A 113 2.70 -19.36 4.41
CA ASP A 113 3.71 -19.13 3.38
C ASP A 113 4.93 -20.04 3.57
N ASN A 114 4.69 -21.35 3.48
CA ASN A 114 5.74 -22.33 3.33
C ASN A 114 6.18 -22.36 1.87
N PHE A 115 6.98 -21.39 1.44
CA PHE A 115 7.77 -21.58 0.23
C PHE A 115 8.78 -22.69 0.51
N LYS A 116 8.39 -23.94 0.19
CA LYS A 116 9.34 -25.06 0.13
C LYS A 116 10.39 -24.67 -0.91
N LYS A 117 11.65 -24.47 -0.51
CA LYS A 117 12.76 -24.33 -1.45
C LYS A 117 12.92 -25.69 -2.14
N LEU A 118 12.31 -25.83 -3.31
CA LEU A 118 12.44 -27.02 -4.15
C LEU A 118 13.87 -27.10 -4.67
N THR A 119 14.46 -28.27 -4.57
CA THR A 119 15.72 -28.56 -5.28
C THR A 119 15.48 -28.57 -6.79
N GLU A 120 16.51 -28.32 -7.59
CA GLU A 120 16.38 -28.26 -9.05
C GLU A 120 15.78 -29.56 -9.63
N ILE A 121 16.10 -30.69 -9.02
CA ILE A 121 15.57 -32.01 -9.39
C ILE A 121 14.06 -32.06 -9.16
N GLU A 122 13.59 -31.65 -7.98
CA GLU A 122 12.15 -31.63 -7.65
C GLU A 122 11.37 -30.61 -8.51
N LEU A 123 12.00 -29.49 -8.86
CA LEU A 123 11.41 -28.49 -9.74
C LEU A 123 11.21 -29.03 -11.17
N GLN A 124 12.20 -29.76 -11.69
CA GLN A 124 12.10 -30.43 -12.99
C GLN A 124 11.01 -31.50 -13.01
N GLU A 125 10.91 -32.32 -11.96
CA GLU A 125 9.84 -33.32 -11.86
C GLU A 125 8.45 -32.71 -11.81
N LYS A 126 8.27 -31.61 -11.05
CA LYS A 126 6.98 -30.90 -10.98
C LYS A 126 6.60 -30.23 -12.30
N ARG A 127 7.59 -29.67 -13.02
CA ARG A 127 7.39 -29.18 -14.40
C ARG A 127 6.95 -30.30 -15.33
N ALA A 128 7.58 -31.48 -15.25
CA ALA A 128 7.23 -32.63 -16.07
C ALA A 128 5.82 -33.19 -15.76
N LYS A 129 5.34 -33.02 -14.52
CA LYS A 129 4.02 -33.48 -14.07
C LYS A 129 2.91 -32.43 -14.18
N GLU A 130 3.22 -31.19 -14.58
CA GLU A 130 2.29 -30.04 -14.64
C GLU A 130 1.53 -29.79 -13.33
N ILE A 131 2.25 -29.93 -12.20
CA ILE A 131 1.70 -29.77 -10.84
C ILE A 131 2.07 -28.38 -10.30
N CYS A 132 1.14 -27.74 -9.58
CA CYS A 132 1.37 -26.47 -8.91
C CYS A 132 2.56 -26.56 -7.92
N PHE A 133 3.54 -25.67 -8.08
CA PHE A 133 4.74 -25.64 -7.21
C PHE A 133 4.45 -25.33 -5.75
N ARG A 134 3.32 -24.65 -5.48
CA ARG A 134 2.92 -24.23 -4.14
C ARG A 134 1.97 -25.24 -3.47
N CYS A 135 1.05 -25.84 -4.23
CA CYS A 135 -0.06 -26.62 -3.67
C CYS A 135 0.04 -28.12 -3.92
N ASP A 136 1.03 -28.61 -4.68
CA ASP A 136 1.17 -30.04 -5.01
C ASP A 136 -0.07 -30.66 -5.72
N GLU A 137 -0.99 -29.81 -6.22
CA GLU A 137 -2.21 -30.17 -6.94
C GLU A 137 -2.09 -29.96 -8.45
N TRP A 138 -2.87 -30.72 -9.23
CA TRP A 138 -2.92 -30.64 -10.69
C TRP A 138 -3.48 -29.30 -11.18
N TYR A 139 -2.86 -28.74 -12.21
CA TYR A 139 -3.23 -27.41 -12.72
C TYR A 139 -4.57 -27.47 -13.49
N THR A 140 -5.63 -26.85 -12.95
CA THR A 140 -6.84 -26.51 -13.73
C THR A 140 -6.75 -25.08 -14.26
N PRO A 141 -7.07 -24.83 -15.55
CA PRO A 141 -7.08 -23.48 -16.11
C PRO A 141 -8.14 -22.53 -15.51
N ASN A 142 -8.97 -22.98 -14.57
CA ASN A 142 -10.17 -22.25 -14.13
C ASN A 142 -10.22 -21.90 -12.63
N SER A 143 -9.09 -21.96 -11.92
CA SER A 143 -8.92 -21.22 -10.68
C SER A 143 -8.07 -19.97 -10.95
N SER A 144 -8.74 -18.82 -10.99
CA SER A 144 -8.23 -17.46 -11.05
C SER A 144 -6.75 -17.26 -10.66
N GLY A 145 -5.94 -16.90 -11.68
CA GLY A 145 -4.78 -16.02 -11.54
C GLY A 145 -3.58 -16.54 -10.75
N SER A 146 -2.51 -16.92 -11.43
CA SER A 146 -1.50 -15.92 -11.82
C SER A 146 -0.13 -16.50 -12.23
N TYR A 147 0.51 -15.73 -13.13
CA TYR A 147 1.91 -15.65 -13.54
C TYR A 147 2.54 -16.82 -14.31
N ARG A 148 2.56 -16.68 -15.64
CA ARG A 148 3.75 -17.01 -16.44
C ARG A 148 4.80 -15.92 -16.17
N LEU A 149 5.99 -16.32 -15.74
CA LEU A 149 7.23 -15.61 -16.04
C LEU A 149 7.89 -16.30 -17.23
#